data_AF-A0AAD2JM55-F1
#
_entry.id   AF-A0AAD2JM55-F1
#
_cell.length_a   1.000
_cell.length_b   1.000
_cell.length_c   1.000
_cell.angle_alpha   90.00
_cell.angle_beta   90.00
_cell.angle_gamma   90.00
#
_symmetry.space_group_name_H-M   'P 1'
#
loop_
_entity.id
_entity.type
_entity.pdbx_description
1 polymer ?
#
loop_
_entity_poly.entity_id
_entity_poly.type
_entity_poly.pdbx_seq_one_letter_code
_entity_poly.pdbx_strand_id
1 'polypeptide(L)'
;MVVDWLLDQWAPTLRSPPRVRIACDGFLVLLNTFSDNRVTPQQAQFDLVSSIREALARSRASWEPSHVYGHLDKATSFLCLSWWSKRNVEVDAWAVAYRHQLEASHQLIAPNARFFTELAALYIGDVKQSRLNPEHFQELVALPALRKRWHERQTITPEAELETDWTSLARAMISLPVGVQRWTTKHIVGMCGVGKFKVRWGSADSAACPCCGEFEDHLHVPRCMAPSASAEWERRTATLDQWLDAQVTDPAIKHAILHLLQGVRDSSLPCSRLVPVRLRRAFLSQQRIGYQGLLEGRLSVQWAALQEQYLQSRGSQ
;
A
#
# COMPACT_ATOMS: atom_id res chain seq x y z
N MET A 1 -3.38 -2.36 -39.87
CA MET A 1 -3.23 -1.47 -41.05
C MET A 1 -1.78 -1.05 -41.28
N VAL A 2 -1.16 -0.17 -40.47
CA VAL A 2 0.24 0.27 -40.74
C VAL A 2 1.28 -0.84 -40.54
N VAL A 3 1.10 -1.70 -39.53
CA VAL A 3 2.04 -2.83 -39.31
C VAL A 3 1.88 -3.95 -40.31
N ASP A 4 0.65 -4.29 -40.68
CA ASP A 4 0.43 -5.27 -41.76
C ASP A 4 1.01 -4.74 -43.08
N TRP A 5 0.87 -3.44 -43.34
CA TRP A 5 1.47 -2.77 -44.50
C TRP A 5 3.00 -2.81 -44.45
N LEU A 6 3.64 -2.44 -43.32
CA LEU A 6 5.11 -2.49 -43.20
C LEU A 6 5.67 -3.92 -43.34
N LEU A 7 4.99 -4.92 -42.77
CA LEU A 7 5.35 -6.33 -42.91
C LEU A 7 5.18 -6.82 -44.36
N ASP A 8 4.14 -6.38 -45.06
CA ASP A 8 3.93 -6.73 -46.47
C ASP A 8 4.86 -5.98 -47.43
N GLN A 9 5.34 -4.79 -47.09
CA GLN A 9 6.32 -4.06 -47.91
C GLN A 9 7.72 -4.66 -47.84
N TRP A 10 8.13 -5.23 -46.70
CA TRP A 10 9.50 -5.73 -46.48
C TRP A 10 9.63 -7.25 -46.52
N ALA A 11 8.54 -8.01 -46.38
CA ALA A 11 8.55 -9.46 -46.38
C ALA A 11 7.75 -10.18 -47.50
N PRO A 12 7.46 -9.61 -48.69
CA PRO A 12 6.68 -10.33 -49.69
C PRO A 12 7.47 -11.44 -50.42
N THR A 13 8.78 -11.57 -50.19
CA THR A 13 9.68 -12.49 -50.93
C THR A 13 10.31 -13.60 -50.08
N LEU A 14 10.02 -13.70 -48.79
CA LEU A 14 10.65 -14.68 -47.91
C LEU A 14 9.95 -16.04 -48.02
N ARG A 15 10.63 -17.04 -48.61
CA ARG A 15 10.14 -18.44 -48.76
C ARG A 15 9.95 -19.18 -47.43
N SER A 16 10.55 -18.65 -46.35
CA SER A 16 10.51 -19.19 -44.99
C SER A 16 10.64 -18.04 -43.99
N PRO A 17 10.08 -18.16 -42.77
CA PRO A 17 10.22 -17.13 -41.74
C PRO A 17 11.71 -16.86 -41.46
N PRO A 18 12.17 -15.60 -41.50
CA PRO A 18 13.57 -15.28 -41.25
C PRO A 18 13.94 -15.62 -39.80
N ARG A 19 15.13 -16.18 -39.58
CA ARG A 19 15.65 -16.46 -38.24
C ARG A 19 16.45 -15.27 -37.75
N VAL A 20 16.03 -14.68 -36.64
CA VAL A 20 16.64 -13.51 -36.02
C VAL A 20 17.17 -13.89 -34.64
N ARG A 21 18.48 -13.76 -34.44
CA ARG A 21 19.09 -13.88 -33.11
C ARG A 21 19.11 -12.54 -32.43
N ILE A 22 18.65 -12.49 -31.19
CA ILE A 22 18.72 -11.32 -30.33
C ILE A 22 19.52 -11.67 -29.08
N ALA A 23 20.42 -10.76 -28.70
CA ALA A 23 21.22 -10.89 -27.50
C ALA A 23 20.88 -9.79 -26.50
N CYS A 24 20.84 -10.13 -25.22
CA CYS A 24 20.63 -9.18 -24.13
C CYS A 24 21.41 -9.64 -22.88
N ASP A 25 21.94 -8.70 -22.12
CA ASP A 25 22.62 -8.95 -20.86
C ASP A 25 21.67 -9.06 -19.65
N GLY A 26 20.48 -8.50 -19.77
CA GLY A 26 19.36 -8.70 -18.86
C GLY A 26 18.77 -10.11 -18.96
N PHE A 27 19.35 -11.08 -18.24
CA PHE A 27 18.86 -12.46 -18.25
C PHE A 27 17.37 -12.59 -17.88
N LEU A 28 16.92 -11.86 -16.86
CA LEU A 28 15.50 -11.85 -16.45
C LEU A 28 14.58 -11.26 -17.53
N VAL A 29 15.06 -10.31 -18.33
CA VAL A 29 14.29 -9.72 -19.45
C VAL A 29 14.04 -10.79 -20.50
N LEU A 30 15.08 -11.55 -20.87
CA LEU A 30 14.95 -12.67 -21.81
C LEU A 30 13.98 -13.72 -21.29
N LEU A 31 14.10 -14.10 -20.00
CA LEU A 31 13.21 -15.09 -19.40
C LEU A 31 11.74 -14.63 -19.42
N ASN A 32 11.46 -13.38 -19.06
CA ASN A 32 10.10 -12.86 -19.01
C ASN A 32 9.48 -12.64 -20.40
N THR A 33 10.30 -12.33 -21.42
CA THR A 33 9.83 -12.05 -22.79
C THR A 33 9.76 -13.28 -23.68
N PHE A 34 10.63 -14.28 -23.51
CA PHE A 34 10.68 -15.48 -24.35
C PHE A 34 10.17 -16.76 -23.69
N SER A 35 9.77 -16.74 -22.41
CA SER A 35 9.13 -17.90 -21.79
C SER A 35 7.68 -18.08 -22.25
N ASP A 36 7.17 -19.31 -22.13
CA ASP A 36 5.77 -19.66 -22.38
C ASP A 36 4.85 -19.37 -21.18
N ASN A 37 5.41 -18.99 -20.03
CA ASN A 37 4.66 -18.71 -18.82
C ASN A 37 3.69 -17.53 -19.00
N ARG A 38 2.60 -17.46 -18.23
CA ARG A 38 1.67 -16.32 -18.33
C ARG A 38 2.29 -15.05 -17.74
N VAL A 39 2.10 -13.92 -18.43
CA VAL A 39 2.44 -12.60 -17.89
C VAL A 39 1.40 -12.21 -16.83
N THR A 40 1.80 -12.00 -15.58
CA THR A 40 0.94 -11.50 -14.51
C THR A 40 0.88 -9.97 -14.50
N PRO A 41 -0.30 -9.32 -14.43
CA PRO A 41 -0.46 -7.86 -14.42
C PRO A 41 0.36 -7.12 -13.35
N GLN A 42 0.67 -7.77 -12.22
CA GLN A 42 1.39 -7.18 -11.09
C GLN A 42 2.91 -7.21 -11.23
N GLN A 43 3.46 -7.91 -12.22
CA GLN A 43 4.92 -8.01 -12.37
C GLN A 43 5.54 -6.66 -12.76
N ALA A 44 6.82 -6.49 -12.48
CA ALA A 44 7.56 -5.31 -12.93
C ALA A 44 7.51 -5.21 -14.47
N GLN A 45 7.26 -3.99 -14.99
CA GLN A 45 7.26 -3.71 -16.43
C GLN A 45 6.31 -4.60 -17.24
N PHE A 46 5.13 -4.91 -16.68
CA PHE A 46 4.09 -5.70 -17.33
C PHE A 46 3.74 -5.17 -18.73
N ASP A 47 3.62 -3.85 -18.88
CA ASP A 47 3.32 -3.19 -20.15
C ASP A 47 4.37 -3.48 -21.22
N LEU A 48 5.66 -3.36 -20.90
CA LEU A 48 6.77 -3.66 -21.81
C LEU A 48 6.83 -5.15 -22.14
N VAL A 49 6.77 -6.04 -21.13
CA VAL A 49 6.88 -7.49 -21.33
C VAL A 49 5.72 -8.00 -22.19
N SER A 50 4.49 -7.60 -21.88
CA SER A 50 3.31 -8.00 -22.67
C SER A 50 3.37 -7.47 -24.10
N SER A 51 3.83 -6.22 -24.29
CA SER A 51 3.98 -5.62 -25.63
C SER A 51 5.03 -6.33 -26.47
N ILE A 52 6.19 -6.66 -25.88
CA ILE A 52 7.25 -7.40 -26.58
C ILE A 52 6.74 -8.78 -26.99
N ARG A 53 6.05 -9.49 -26.08
CA ARG A 53 5.50 -10.83 -26.38
C ARG A 53 4.46 -10.78 -27.50
N GLU A 54 3.61 -9.78 -27.50
CA GLU A 54 2.64 -9.58 -28.59
C GLU A 54 3.35 -9.23 -29.92
N ALA A 55 4.40 -8.41 -29.88
CA ALA A 55 5.20 -8.08 -31.06
C ALA A 55 5.92 -9.32 -31.63
N LEU A 56 6.49 -10.16 -30.76
CA LEU A 56 7.11 -11.43 -31.14
C LEU A 56 6.08 -12.39 -31.74
N ALA A 57 4.91 -12.53 -31.11
CA ALA A 57 3.84 -13.43 -31.57
C ALA A 57 3.24 -13.00 -32.92
N ARG A 58 3.15 -11.69 -33.19
CA ARG A 58 2.69 -11.15 -34.49
C ARG A 58 3.78 -11.15 -35.56
N SER A 59 5.03 -11.33 -35.18
CA SER A 59 6.15 -11.30 -36.12
C SER A 59 6.14 -12.53 -37.02
N ARG A 60 6.42 -12.35 -38.31
CA ARG A 60 6.67 -13.46 -39.25
C ARG A 60 8.06 -14.07 -39.08
N ALA A 61 8.90 -13.56 -38.18
CA ALA A 61 10.25 -14.06 -37.93
C ALA A 61 10.29 -15.11 -36.82
N SER A 62 11.25 -16.03 -36.90
CA SER A 62 11.62 -16.91 -35.80
C SER A 62 12.70 -16.23 -34.96
N TRP A 63 12.43 -16.02 -33.68
CA TRP A 63 13.31 -15.28 -32.77
C TRP A 63 14.07 -16.23 -31.85
N GLU A 64 15.39 -16.07 -31.80
CA GLU A 64 16.30 -16.86 -30.98
C GLU A 64 16.96 -15.97 -29.91
N PRO A 65 16.50 -16.01 -28.65
CA PRO A 65 17.13 -15.25 -27.58
C PRO A 65 18.47 -15.87 -27.16
N SER A 66 19.44 -15.03 -26.86
CA SER A 66 20.74 -15.43 -26.31
C SER A 66 21.16 -14.48 -25.20
N HIS A 67 21.61 -15.04 -24.07
CA HIS A 67 22.18 -14.22 -23.01
C HIS A 67 23.65 -13.90 -23.30
N VAL A 68 24.04 -12.65 -23.08
CA VAL A 68 25.42 -12.19 -23.17
C VAL A 68 25.83 -11.56 -21.85
N TYR A 69 27.05 -11.77 -21.37
CA TYR A 69 27.48 -11.13 -20.14
C TYR A 69 27.78 -9.65 -20.35
N GLY A 70 27.24 -8.81 -19.47
CA GLY A 70 27.52 -7.38 -19.45
C GLY A 70 28.92 -7.07 -18.93
N HIS A 71 29.45 -5.91 -19.34
CA HIS A 71 30.71 -5.31 -18.85
C HIS A 71 31.96 -6.21 -18.89
N LEU A 72 32.06 -7.14 -19.84
CA LEU A 72 33.23 -8.00 -19.99
C LEU A 72 34.51 -7.23 -20.33
N ASP A 73 34.38 -6.04 -20.92
CA ASP A 73 35.46 -5.11 -21.25
C ASP A 73 36.22 -4.59 -20.02
N LYS A 74 35.64 -4.67 -18.82
CA LYS A 74 36.34 -4.31 -17.56
C LYS A 74 37.42 -5.31 -17.17
N ALA A 75 37.27 -6.58 -17.56
CA ALA A 75 38.19 -7.65 -17.19
C ALA A 75 38.97 -8.23 -18.38
N THR A 76 38.46 -8.03 -19.61
CA THR A 76 39.05 -8.58 -20.84
C THR A 76 39.22 -7.47 -21.86
N SER A 77 40.36 -7.43 -22.55
CA SER A 77 40.59 -6.47 -23.64
C SER A 77 39.49 -6.57 -24.71
N PHE A 78 38.98 -5.43 -25.17
CA PHE A 78 37.93 -5.35 -26.19
C PHE A 78 38.25 -6.19 -27.44
N LEU A 79 39.52 -6.22 -27.87
CA LEU A 79 39.94 -6.98 -29.04
C LEU A 79 39.69 -8.49 -28.88
N CYS A 80 39.81 -9.01 -27.66
CA CYS A 80 39.63 -10.41 -27.31
C CYS A 80 38.15 -10.80 -27.06
N LEU A 81 37.23 -9.84 -27.07
CA LEU A 81 35.81 -10.11 -26.88
C LEU A 81 35.18 -10.78 -28.12
N SER A 82 34.20 -11.65 -27.86
CA SER A 82 33.34 -12.22 -28.91
C SER A 82 32.59 -11.11 -29.66
N TRP A 83 32.12 -11.40 -30.87
CA TRP A 83 31.34 -10.42 -31.65
C TRP A 83 30.13 -9.89 -30.85
N TRP A 84 29.37 -10.78 -30.21
CA TRP A 84 28.22 -10.41 -29.39
C TRP A 84 28.59 -9.57 -28.18
N SER A 85 29.69 -9.92 -27.50
CA SER A 85 30.19 -9.14 -26.35
C SER A 85 30.63 -7.74 -26.75
N LYS A 86 31.30 -7.59 -27.91
CA LYS A 86 31.67 -6.26 -28.47
C LYS A 86 30.43 -5.42 -28.75
N ARG A 87 29.42 -6.00 -29.39
CA ARG A 87 28.14 -5.31 -29.65
C ARG A 87 27.42 -4.91 -28.37
N ASN A 88 27.43 -5.76 -27.33
CA ASN A 88 26.82 -5.41 -26.04
C ASN A 88 27.48 -4.18 -25.40
N VAL A 89 28.82 -4.12 -25.43
CA VAL A 89 29.58 -2.95 -24.93
C VAL A 89 29.21 -1.68 -25.69
N GLU A 90 29.11 -1.75 -27.01
CA GLU A 90 28.72 -0.60 -27.83
C GLU A 90 27.30 -0.13 -27.56
N VAL A 91 26.34 -1.06 -27.48
CA VAL A 91 24.93 -0.74 -27.20
C VAL A 91 24.76 -0.16 -25.78
N ASP A 92 25.48 -0.68 -24.79
CA ASP A 92 25.51 -0.12 -23.43
C ASP A 92 26.07 1.31 -23.44
N ALA A 93 27.20 1.54 -24.13
CA ALA A 93 27.77 2.88 -24.29
C ALA A 93 26.80 3.86 -24.97
N TRP A 94 26.06 3.42 -25.99
CA TRP A 94 25.03 4.23 -26.64
C TRP A 94 23.86 4.52 -25.72
N ALA A 95 23.41 3.54 -24.92
CA ALA A 95 22.35 3.74 -23.95
C ALA A 95 22.75 4.75 -22.86
N VAL A 96 23.99 4.67 -22.36
CA VAL A 96 24.55 5.64 -21.40
C VAL A 96 24.65 7.05 -22.01
N ALA A 97 25.18 7.16 -23.23
CA ALA A 97 25.27 8.45 -23.93
C ALA A 97 23.89 9.09 -24.15
N TYR A 98 22.90 8.29 -24.56
CA TYR A 98 21.53 8.77 -24.73
C TYR A 98 20.89 9.19 -23.40
N ARG A 99 21.13 8.44 -22.32
CA ARG A 99 20.70 8.85 -20.98
C ARG A 99 21.29 10.20 -20.56
N HIS A 100 22.58 10.42 -20.79
CA HIS A 100 23.20 11.72 -20.50
C HIS A 100 22.62 12.86 -21.34
N GLN A 101 22.26 12.58 -22.59
CA GLN A 101 21.53 13.56 -23.41
C GLN A 101 20.17 13.91 -22.80
N LEU A 102 19.40 12.93 -22.33
CA LEU A 102 18.12 13.15 -21.65
C LEU A 102 18.28 13.89 -20.32
N GLU A 103 19.34 13.60 -19.57
CA GLU A 103 19.72 14.34 -18.35
C GLU A 103 19.98 15.81 -18.66
N ALA A 104 20.82 16.08 -19.67
CA ALA A 104 21.17 17.43 -20.09
C ALA A 104 19.96 18.22 -20.64
N SER A 105 18.97 17.53 -21.25
CA SER A 105 17.75 18.15 -21.75
C SER A 105 16.61 18.19 -20.72
N HIS A 106 16.82 17.75 -19.48
CA HIS A 106 15.80 17.66 -18.42
C HIS A 106 14.59 16.77 -18.82
N GLN A 107 14.83 15.73 -19.62
CA GLN A 107 13.82 14.79 -20.13
C GLN A 107 14.00 13.36 -19.62
N LEU A 108 14.72 13.18 -18.52
CA LEU A 108 14.94 11.89 -17.85
C LEU A 108 13.64 11.10 -17.60
N ILE A 109 12.54 11.81 -17.30
CA ILE A 109 11.23 11.22 -17.06
C ILE A 109 10.39 11.42 -18.31
N ALA A 110 10.49 10.47 -19.24
CA ALA A 110 9.63 10.44 -20.42
C ALA A 110 8.22 9.95 -20.07
N PRO A 111 7.16 10.46 -20.74
CA PRO A 111 5.82 9.92 -20.57
C PRO A 111 5.78 8.45 -21.01
N ASN A 112 5.14 7.59 -20.22
CA ASN A 112 4.93 6.20 -20.56
C ASN A 112 3.81 6.08 -21.62
N ALA A 113 4.12 6.39 -22.88
CA ALA A 113 3.18 6.29 -23.98
C ALA A 113 2.73 4.83 -24.21
N ARG A 114 1.53 4.63 -24.76
CA ARG A 114 1.04 3.29 -25.12
C ARG A 114 1.92 2.71 -26.23
N PHE A 115 2.50 1.53 -26.01
CA PHE A 115 3.24 0.82 -27.05
C PHE A 115 2.28 0.28 -28.12
N PHE A 116 2.81 0.17 -29.33
CA PHE A 116 2.03 -0.21 -30.51
C PHE A 116 1.31 -1.56 -30.36
N THR A 117 1.95 -2.52 -29.68
CA THR A 117 1.44 -3.88 -29.47
C THR A 117 0.80 -4.09 -28.09
N GLU A 118 0.50 -3.03 -27.33
CA GLU A 118 -0.27 -3.16 -26.10
C GLU A 118 -1.72 -3.55 -26.39
N LEU A 119 -2.09 -4.78 -26.03
CA LEU A 119 -3.48 -5.26 -26.10
C LEU A 119 -4.41 -4.41 -25.24
N ALA A 120 -3.98 -4.07 -24.03
CA ALA A 120 -4.69 -3.22 -23.09
C ALA A 120 -3.69 -2.43 -22.24
N ALA A 121 -4.11 -1.24 -21.81
CA ALA A 121 -3.32 -0.33 -21.01
C ALA A 121 -4.16 0.15 -19.81
N LEU A 122 -3.55 0.18 -18.62
CA LEU A 122 -4.17 0.74 -17.42
C LEU A 122 -3.74 2.19 -17.26
N TYR A 123 -4.72 3.08 -17.09
CA TYR A 123 -4.47 4.49 -16.79
C TYR A 123 -5.02 4.83 -15.41
N ILE A 124 -4.23 5.59 -14.65
CA ILE A 124 -4.67 6.23 -13.41
C ILE A 124 -4.60 7.74 -13.66
N GLY A 125 -5.76 8.38 -13.75
CA GLY A 125 -5.84 9.71 -14.36
C GLY A 125 -5.30 9.67 -15.79
N ASP A 126 -4.40 10.58 -16.12
CA ASP A 126 -3.74 10.66 -17.43
C ASP A 126 -2.41 9.90 -17.50
N VAL A 127 -2.05 9.13 -16.47
CA VAL A 127 -0.76 8.43 -16.38
C VAL A 127 -0.94 6.94 -16.64
N LYS A 128 -0.34 6.46 -17.75
CA LYS A 128 -0.28 5.02 -18.06
C LYS A 128 0.59 4.29 -17.02
N GLN A 129 0.02 3.25 -16.43
CA GLN A 129 0.72 2.41 -15.46
C GLN A 129 1.50 1.32 -16.16
N SER A 130 2.73 1.08 -15.71
CA SER A 130 3.57 0.00 -16.25
C SER A 130 3.21 -1.38 -15.72
N ARG A 131 2.39 -1.43 -14.66
CA ARG A 131 1.85 -2.64 -14.03
C ARG A 131 0.62 -2.32 -13.21
N LEU A 132 -0.16 -3.34 -12.88
CA LEU A 132 -1.22 -3.25 -11.89
C LEU A 132 -0.61 -3.25 -10.49
N ASN A 133 -0.70 -2.12 -9.77
CA ASN A 133 -0.51 -2.10 -8.32
C ASN A 133 -1.88 -2.30 -7.64
N PRO A 134 -2.16 -3.47 -7.03
CA PRO A 134 -3.45 -3.73 -6.40
C PRO A 134 -3.79 -2.72 -5.30
N GLU A 135 -2.80 -2.22 -4.56
CA GLU A 135 -3.01 -1.27 -3.47
C GLU A 135 -3.54 0.07 -4.00
N HIS A 136 -2.84 0.67 -4.97
CA HIS A 136 -3.29 1.91 -5.62
C HIS A 136 -4.66 1.74 -6.28
N PHE A 137 -4.92 0.58 -6.90
CA PHE A 137 -6.20 0.33 -7.54
C PHE A 137 -7.34 0.26 -6.53
N GLN A 138 -7.15 -0.43 -5.41
CA GLN A 138 -8.14 -0.48 -4.33
C GLN A 138 -8.38 0.90 -3.74
N GLU A 139 -7.35 1.71 -3.54
CA GLU A 139 -7.50 3.10 -3.09
C GLU A 139 -8.32 3.91 -4.10
N LEU A 140 -7.99 3.88 -5.38
CA LEU A 140 -8.70 4.67 -6.40
C LEU A 140 -10.18 4.29 -6.55
N VAL A 141 -10.49 2.99 -6.48
CA VAL A 141 -11.85 2.50 -6.68
C VAL A 141 -12.67 2.55 -5.40
N ALA A 142 -12.12 2.12 -4.27
CA ALA A 142 -12.86 1.95 -3.03
C ALA A 142 -12.83 3.20 -2.14
N LEU A 143 -11.73 3.97 -2.11
CA LEU A 143 -11.60 5.11 -1.20
C LEU A 143 -12.65 6.21 -1.44
N PRO A 144 -13.03 6.58 -2.69
CA PRO A 144 -14.09 7.58 -2.89
C PRO A 144 -15.43 7.15 -2.28
N ALA A 145 -15.83 5.89 -2.49
CA ALA A 145 -17.05 5.34 -1.91
C ALA A 145 -16.97 5.24 -0.38
N LEU A 146 -15.79 4.88 0.14
CA LEU A 146 -15.53 4.79 1.57
C LEU A 146 -15.57 6.16 2.26
N ARG A 147 -14.94 7.18 1.68
CA ARG A 147 -14.99 8.58 2.15
C ARG A 147 -16.41 9.13 2.14
N LYS A 148 -17.18 8.87 1.07
CA LYS A 148 -18.59 9.24 1.00
C LYS A 148 -19.37 8.63 2.16
N ARG A 149 -19.16 7.33 2.43
CA ARG A 149 -19.78 6.65 3.57
C ARG A 149 -19.33 7.23 4.92
N TRP A 150 -18.05 7.57 5.09
CA TRP A 150 -17.55 8.18 6.32
C TRP A 150 -18.20 9.51 6.61
N HIS A 151 -18.36 10.35 5.57
CA HIS A 151 -19.05 11.63 5.63
C HIS A 151 -20.53 11.45 5.98
N GLU A 152 -21.26 10.61 5.25
CA GLU A 152 -22.69 10.33 5.48
C GLU A 152 -22.97 9.78 6.89
N ARG A 153 -22.04 9.00 7.44
CA ARG A 153 -22.16 8.38 8.76
C ARG A 153 -21.48 9.18 9.87
N GLN A 154 -20.82 10.29 9.54
CA GLN A 154 -20.03 11.11 10.47
C GLN A 154 -19.06 10.28 11.33
N THR A 155 -18.41 9.27 10.73
CA THR A 155 -17.54 8.32 11.45
C THR A 155 -16.06 8.73 11.41
N ILE A 156 -15.64 9.37 10.33
CA ILE A 156 -14.31 9.96 10.14
C ILE A 156 -14.51 11.33 9.50
N THR A 157 -14.07 12.39 10.17
CA THR A 157 -14.07 13.75 9.59
C THR A 157 -12.87 13.94 8.65
N PRO A 158 -12.89 14.91 7.73
CA PRO A 158 -11.73 15.21 6.89
C PRO A 158 -10.47 15.51 7.71
N GLU A 159 -10.59 16.20 8.84
CA GLU A 159 -9.47 16.48 9.74
C GLU A 159 -8.95 15.21 10.40
N ALA A 160 -9.85 14.34 10.88
CA ALA A 160 -9.48 13.05 11.43
C ALA A 160 -8.75 12.17 10.40
N GLU A 161 -9.19 12.19 9.15
CA GLU A 161 -8.55 11.46 8.06
C GLU A 161 -7.12 11.96 7.82
N LEU A 162 -6.89 13.27 7.78
CA LEU A 162 -5.56 13.85 7.55
C LEU A 162 -4.60 13.59 8.72
N GLU A 163 -5.11 13.53 9.95
CA GLU A 163 -4.30 13.38 11.16
C GLU A 163 -3.98 11.92 11.49
N THR A 164 -4.72 10.95 10.92
CA THR A 164 -4.56 9.53 11.20
C THR A 164 -3.32 8.95 10.50
N ASP A 165 -2.51 8.19 11.23
CA ASP A 165 -1.41 7.40 10.69
C ASP A 165 -1.95 6.11 10.03
N TRP A 166 -2.39 6.26 8.78
CA TRP A 166 -2.89 5.15 7.97
C TRP A 166 -1.84 4.09 7.69
N THR A 167 -0.56 4.45 7.61
CA THR A 167 0.53 3.51 7.36
C THR A 167 0.72 2.58 8.55
N SER A 168 0.79 3.12 9.76
CA SER A 168 0.89 2.31 10.97
C SER A 168 -0.38 1.50 11.22
N LEU A 169 -1.56 2.06 10.96
CA LEU A 169 -2.82 1.32 11.05
C LEU A 169 -2.86 0.15 10.06
N ALA A 170 -2.45 0.35 8.80
CA ALA A 170 -2.43 -0.72 7.79
C ALA A 170 -1.48 -1.86 8.21
N ARG A 171 -0.28 -1.52 8.70
CA ARG A 171 0.67 -2.52 9.22
C ARG A 171 0.10 -3.29 10.40
N ALA A 172 -0.51 -2.60 11.36
CA ALA A 172 -1.16 -3.22 12.51
C ALA A 172 -2.28 -4.16 12.05
N MET A 173 -3.15 -3.70 11.14
CA MET A 173 -4.27 -4.46 10.60
C MET A 173 -3.81 -5.75 9.90
N ILE A 174 -2.75 -5.69 9.09
CA ILE A 174 -2.18 -6.85 8.38
C ILE A 174 -1.56 -7.85 9.37
N SER A 175 -0.98 -7.37 10.47
CA SER A 175 -0.36 -8.24 11.50
C SER A 175 -1.39 -9.06 12.31
N LEU A 176 -2.66 -8.67 12.31
CA LEU A 176 -3.70 -9.36 13.06
C LEU A 176 -4.07 -10.70 12.39
N PRO A 177 -4.47 -11.73 13.15
CA PRO A 177 -5.06 -12.94 12.56
C PRO A 177 -6.30 -12.60 11.73
N VAL A 178 -6.50 -13.29 10.60
CA VAL A 178 -7.59 -12.99 9.63
C VAL A 178 -8.98 -12.91 10.29
N GLY A 179 -9.25 -13.76 11.29
CA GLY A 179 -10.52 -13.72 12.04
C GLY A 179 -10.70 -12.41 12.82
N VAL A 180 -9.62 -11.94 13.47
CA VAL A 180 -9.60 -10.66 14.20
C VAL A 180 -9.69 -9.49 13.23
N GLN A 181 -9.09 -9.62 12.04
CA GLN A 181 -9.21 -8.58 11.02
C GLN A 181 -10.68 -8.36 10.63
N ARG A 182 -11.37 -9.45 10.27
CA ARG A 182 -12.79 -9.42 9.93
C ARG A 182 -13.65 -8.91 11.07
N TRP A 183 -13.36 -9.33 12.30
CA TRP A 183 -14.06 -8.86 13.48
C TRP A 183 -13.90 -7.34 13.66
N THR A 184 -12.68 -6.83 13.56
CA THR A 184 -12.36 -5.40 13.71
C THR A 184 -13.08 -4.56 12.66
N THR A 185 -13.00 -4.97 11.39
CA THR A 185 -13.75 -4.31 10.31
C THR A 185 -15.25 -4.30 10.60
N LYS A 186 -15.84 -5.44 10.98
CA LYS A 186 -17.26 -5.55 11.31
C LYS A 186 -17.67 -4.69 12.51
N HIS A 187 -16.81 -4.61 13.53
CA HIS A 187 -17.03 -3.78 14.70
C HIS A 187 -17.04 -2.29 14.35
N ILE A 188 -16.00 -1.80 13.68
CA ILE A 188 -15.83 -0.38 13.31
C ILE A 188 -16.95 0.09 12.37
N VAL A 189 -17.37 -0.75 11.41
CA VAL A 189 -18.49 -0.40 10.52
C VAL A 189 -19.87 -0.53 11.18
N GLY A 190 -19.91 -0.97 12.44
CA GLY A 190 -21.10 -1.11 13.26
C GLY A 190 -21.95 -2.36 12.98
N MET A 191 -21.47 -3.29 12.15
CA MET A 191 -22.17 -4.52 11.73
C MET A 191 -21.62 -5.75 12.48
N CYS A 192 -21.72 -5.74 13.81
CA CYS A 192 -21.23 -6.80 14.68
C CYS A 192 -22.36 -7.41 15.53
N GLY A 193 -22.06 -8.48 16.27
CA GLY A 193 -23.04 -9.27 17.03
C GLY A 193 -23.55 -8.61 18.32
N VAL A 194 -23.94 -7.33 18.25
CA VAL A 194 -24.60 -6.57 19.31
C VAL A 194 -26.12 -6.65 19.20
N GLY A 195 -26.85 -6.32 20.27
CA GLY A 195 -28.31 -6.36 20.37
C GLY A 195 -29.02 -5.79 19.15
N LYS A 196 -28.64 -4.58 18.72
CA LYS A 196 -29.16 -3.94 17.49
C LYS A 196 -29.14 -4.86 16.26
N PHE A 197 -28.07 -5.62 16.07
CA PHE A 197 -27.92 -6.52 14.92
C PHE A 197 -28.50 -7.91 15.16
N LYS A 198 -28.47 -8.42 16.40
CA LYS A 198 -29.13 -9.67 16.76
C LYS A 198 -30.63 -9.63 16.48
N VAL A 199 -31.30 -8.52 16.80
CA VAL A 199 -32.71 -8.30 16.43
C VAL A 199 -32.89 -8.26 14.92
N ARG A 200 -32.04 -7.50 14.20
CA ARG A 200 -32.10 -7.42 12.73
C ARG A 200 -31.89 -8.76 12.03
N TRP A 201 -31.12 -9.66 12.64
CA TRP A 201 -30.89 -11.02 12.14
C TRP A 201 -31.93 -12.03 12.62
N GLY A 202 -32.96 -11.61 13.37
CA GLY A 202 -33.99 -12.51 13.92
C GLY A 202 -33.43 -13.51 14.93
N SER A 203 -32.27 -13.22 15.53
CA SER A 203 -31.59 -14.10 16.49
C SER A 203 -31.82 -13.72 17.96
N ALA A 204 -32.57 -12.64 18.21
CA ALA A 204 -32.99 -12.19 19.53
C ALA A 204 -34.23 -11.30 19.42
N ASP A 205 -35.06 -11.29 20.46
CA ASP A 205 -36.29 -10.50 20.51
C ASP A 205 -36.07 -9.05 20.99
N SER A 206 -34.90 -8.77 21.61
CA SER A 206 -34.57 -7.47 22.18
C SER A 206 -33.18 -6.99 21.77
N ALA A 207 -33.07 -5.66 21.57
CA ALA A 207 -31.80 -4.99 21.30
C ALA A 207 -31.12 -4.50 22.60
N ALA A 208 -31.62 -4.91 23.77
CA ALA A 208 -31.07 -4.54 25.06
C ALA A 208 -29.69 -5.16 25.31
N CYS A 209 -28.82 -4.39 25.96
CA CYS A 209 -27.52 -4.84 26.44
C CYS A 209 -27.73 -5.86 27.54
N PRO A 210 -27.08 -7.03 27.50
CA PRO A 210 -27.22 -8.04 28.55
C PRO A 210 -26.64 -7.58 29.90
N CYS A 211 -25.84 -6.51 29.93
CA CYS A 211 -25.21 -6.00 31.14
C CYS A 211 -26.05 -4.93 31.86
N CYS A 212 -26.61 -3.96 31.12
CA CYS A 212 -27.35 -2.84 31.72
C CYS A 212 -28.81 -2.72 31.28
N GLY A 213 -29.27 -3.49 30.29
CA GLY A 213 -30.64 -3.41 29.75
C GLY A 213 -30.89 -2.28 28.74
N GLU A 214 -29.97 -1.32 28.58
CA GLU A 214 -30.09 -0.21 27.61
C GLU A 214 -29.91 -0.67 26.15
N PHE A 215 -30.29 0.16 25.18
CA PHE A 215 -30.10 -0.17 23.77
C PHE A 215 -28.62 -0.44 23.41
N GLU A 216 -28.33 -1.64 22.91
CA GLU A 216 -26.98 -2.09 22.60
C GLU A 216 -26.64 -1.92 21.12
N ASP A 217 -25.73 -1.00 20.84
CA ASP A 217 -25.00 -0.94 19.58
C ASP A 217 -23.49 -1.09 19.79
N HIS A 218 -22.72 -1.08 18.70
CA HIS A 218 -21.27 -1.26 18.76
C HIS A 218 -20.55 -0.21 19.62
N LEU A 219 -21.10 1.00 19.74
CA LEU A 219 -20.53 2.07 20.55
C LEU A 219 -20.92 1.94 22.02
N HIS A 220 -22.11 1.39 22.29
CA HIS A 220 -22.55 1.12 23.66
C HIS A 220 -21.62 0.14 24.36
N VAL A 221 -21.10 -0.90 23.69
CA VAL A 221 -20.26 -1.94 24.30
C VAL A 221 -19.10 -1.37 25.13
N PRO A 222 -18.20 -0.53 24.59
CA PRO A 222 -17.13 0.08 25.38
C PRO A 222 -17.61 1.14 26.38
N ARG A 223 -18.83 1.67 26.22
CA ARG A 223 -19.41 2.76 27.03
C ARG A 223 -20.36 2.29 28.13
N CYS A 224 -20.69 1.00 28.17
CA CYS A 224 -21.60 0.44 29.15
C CYS A 224 -21.03 0.63 30.57
N MET A 225 -21.83 1.23 31.45
CA MET A 225 -21.45 1.51 32.85
C MET A 225 -21.95 0.46 33.85
N ALA A 226 -22.53 -0.64 33.37
CA ALA A 226 -22.86 -1.76 34.24
C ALA A 226 -21.61 -2.24 35.01
N PRO A 227 -21.74 -2.68 36.27
CA PRO A 227 -20.59 -3.07 37.09
C PRO A 227 -19.64 -4.07 36.41
N SER A 228 -20.18 -5.07 35.73
CA SER A 228 -19.39 -6.08 35.00
C SER A 228 -18.64 -5.49 33.79
N ALA A 229 -19.29 -4.61 33.03
CA ALA A 229 -18.67 -3.95 31.87
C ALA A 229 -17.61 -2.92 32.29
N SER A 230 -17.80 -2.25 33.43
CA SER A 230 -16.81 -1.34 34.00
C SER A 230 -15.59 -2.07 34.54
N ALA A 231 -15.78 -3.18 35.27
CA ALA A 231 -14.68 -4.02 35.72
C ALA A 231 -13.84 -4.55 34.54
N GLU A 232 -14.48 -5.00 33.45
CA GLU A 232 -13.75 -5.44 32.26
C GLU A 232 -12.98 -4.30 31.57
N TRP A 233 -13.55 -3.10 31.51
CA TRP A 233 -12.87 -1.93 30.95
C TRP A 233 -11.63 -1.53 31.74
N GLU A 234 -11.74 -1.47 33.07
CA GLU A 234 -10.61 -1.19 33.96
C GLU A 234 -9.51 -2.24 33.79
N ARG A 235 -9.89 -3.52 33.75
CA ARG A 235 -8.95 -4.63 33.54
C ARG A 235 -8.23 -4.53 32.19
N ARG A 236 -8.94 -4.19 31.12
CA ARG A 236 -8.35 -4.01 29.77
C ARG A 236 -7.46 -2.78 29.69
N THR A 237 -7.85 -1.70 30.34
CA THR A 237 -7.05 -0.46 30.42
C THR A 237 -5.76 -0.70 31.20
N ALA A 238 -5.82 -1.43 32.31
CA ALA A 238 -4.64 -1.84 33.08
C ALA A 238 -3.73 -2.79 32.28
N THR A 239 -4.30 -3.69 31.47
CA THR A 239 -3.52 -4.55 30.57
C THR A 239 -2.79 -3.73 29.51
N LEU A 240 -3.45 -2.70 28.95
CA LEU A 240 -2.83 -1.78 28.00
C LEU A 240 -1.69 -0.97 28.64
N ASP A 241 -1.90 -0.46 29.85
CA ASP A 241 -0.86 0.27 30.61
C ASP A 241 0.41 -0.58 30.79
N GLN A 242 0.26 -1.82 31.25
CA GLN A 242 1.37 -2.77 31.39
C GLN A 242 2.05 -3.09 30.05
N TRP A 243 1.27 -3.23 28.97
CA TRP A 243 1.82 -3.47 27.64
C TRP A 243 2.62 -2.27 27.14
N LEU A 244 2.15 -1.03 27.35
CA LEU A 244 2.87 0.18 26.97
C LEU A 244 4.20 0.32 27.71
N ASP A 245 4.24 -0.08 28.99
CA ASP A 245 5.50 -0.17 29.75
C ASP A 245 6.45 -1.21 29.15
N ALA A 246 5.94 -2.40 28.80
CA ALA A 246 6.73 -3.45 28.17
C ALA A 246 7.30 -3.03 26.80
N GLN A 247 6.62 -2.14 26.08
CA GLN A 247 7.12 -1.55 24.81
C GLN A 247 8.06 -0.36 25.02
N VAL A 248 8.43 -0.03 26.26
CA VAL A 248 9.30 1.11 26.59
C VAL A 248 8.73 2.43 26.01
N THR A 249 7.42 2.60 26.13
CA THR A 249 6.73 3.84 25.70
C THR A 249 7.16 5.00 26.61
N ASP A 250 7.28 6.23 26.06
CA ASP A 250 7.49 7.43 26.88
C ASP A 250 6.38 7.49 27.95
N PRO A 251 6.72 7.53 29.26
CA PRO A 251 5.74 7.59 30.33
C PRO A 251 4.71 8.71 30.12
N ALA A 252 5.09 9.86 29.58
CA ALA A 252 4.17 10.95 29.30
C ALA A 252 3.23 10.63 28.12
N ILE A 253 3.71 9.94 27.07
CA ILE A 253 2.86 9.47 25.97
C ILE A 253 1.87 8.43 26.49
N LYS A 254 2.34 7.47 27.31
CA LYS A 254 1.51 6.47 27.96
C LYS A 254 0.36 7.11 28.74
N HIS A 255 0.67 8.04 29.65
CA HIS A 255 -0.34 8.76 30.42
C HIS A 255 -1.30 9.54 29.50
N ALA A 256 -0.80 10.19 28.46
CA ALA A 256 -1.63 10.92 27.50
C ALA A 256 -2.61 10.01 26.74
N ILE A 257 -2.17 8.84 26.27
CA ILE A 257 -3.02 7.86 25.58
C ILE A 257 -4.10 7.32 26.51
N LEU A 258 -3.73 6.92 27.73
CA LEU A 258 -4.69 6.43 28.73
C LEU A 258 -5.69 7.52 29.13
N HIS A 259 -5.25 8.77 29.26
CA HIS A 259 -6.12 9.91 29.52
C HIS A 259 -7.12 10.15 28.38
N LEU A 260 -6.69 10.05 27.12
CA LEU A 260 -7.58 10.17 25.96
C LEU A 260 -8.62 9.04 25.90
N LEU A 261 -8.26 7.82 26.30
CA LEU A 261 -9.20 6.69 26.34
C LEU A 261 -10.34 6.88 27.33
N GLN A 262 -10.15 7.65 28.40
CA GLN A 262 -11.26 8.02 29.31
C GLN A 262 -12.37 8.78 28.55
N GLY A 263 -11.99 9.53 27.51
CA GLY A 263 -12.90 10.24 26.61
C GLY A 263 -13.92 9.36 25.90
N VAL A 264 -13.66 8.05 25.77
CA VAL A 264 -14.63 7.09 25.20
C VAL A 264 -15.88 7.02 26.06
N ARG A 265 -15.72 7.07 27.38
CA ARG A 265 -16.77 6.89 28.39
C ARG A 265 -17.28 8.22 28.93
N ASP A 266 -16.42 9.22 29.02
CA ASP A 266 -16.77 10.58 29.43
C ASP A 266 -15.90 11.59 28.67
N SER A 267 -16.52 12.28 27.70
CA SER A 267 -15.85 13.23 26.83
C SER A 267 -15.33 14.48 27.55
N SER A 268 -15.74 14.72 28.80
CA SER A 268 -15.30 15.86 29.61
C SER A 268 -13.97 15.63 30.33
N LEU A 269 -13.56 14.36 30.51
CA LEU A 269 -12.35 14.01 31.27
C LEU A 269 -11.02 14.37 30.58
N PRO A 270 -10.85 14.17 29.24
CA PRO A 270 -9.59 14.49 28.58
C PRO A 270 -9.31 16.00 28.52
N CYS A 271 -8.50 16.48 29.46
CA CYS A 271 -8.10 17.88 29.58
C CYS A 271 -6.66 18.09 29.08
N SER A 272 -6.51 18.77 27.94
CA SER A 272 -5.21 19.08 27.31
C SER A 272 -4.27 19.93 28.18
N ARG A 273 -4.78 20.56 29.26
CA ARG A 273 -3.97 21.33 30.22
C ARG A 273 -3.15 20.43 31.14
N LEU A 274 -3.60 19.20 31.39
CA LEU A 274 -2.91 18.22 32.23
C LEU A 274 -1.78 17.50 31.47
N VAL A 275 -1.65 17.77 30.18
CA VAL A 275 -0.68 17.12 29.29
C VAL A 275 0.55 18.03 29.13
N PRO A 276 1.78 17.49 29.21
CA PRO A 276 3.01 18.24 28.97
C PRO A 276 2.98 18.99 27.64
N VAL A 277 3.53 20.22 27.62
CA VAL A 277 3.52 21.10 26.44
C VAL A 277 4.06 20.39 25.20
N ARG A 278 5.12 19.58 25.33
CA ARG A 278 5.72 18.81 24.22
C ARG A 278 4.74 17.85 23.54
N LEU A 279 3.76 17.30 24.27
CA LEU A 279 2.79 16.34 23.74
C LEU A 279 1.48 17.00 23.29
N ARG A 280 1.28 18.30 23.59
CA ARG A 280 -0.01 18.97 23.38
C ARG A 280 -0.47 18.92 21.92
N ARG A 281 0.46 19.02 20.96
CA ARG A 281 0.14 18.89 19.53
C ARG A 281 -0.43 17.51 19.20
N ALA A 282 0.23 16.44 19.65
CA ALA A 282 -0.21 15.08 19.42
C ALA A 282 -1.54 14.78 20.12
N PHE A 283 -1.70 15.26 21.35
CA PHE A 283 -2.94 15.12 22.11
C PHE A 283 -4.13 15.79 21.40
N LEU A 284 -3.99 17.04 20.98
CA LEU A 284 -5.05 17.77 20.25
C LEU A 284 -5.34 17.14 18.88
N SER A 285 -4.31 16.66 18.18
CA SER A 285 -4.47 15.90 16.93
C SER A 285 -5.27 14.62 17.16
N GLN A 286 -4.96 13.87 18.21
CA GLN A 286 -5.73 12.68 18.58
C GLN A 286 -7.17 12.99 19.00
N GLN A 287 -7.43 14.14 19.65
CA GLN A 287 -8.79 14.59 19.94
C GLN A 287 -9.60 14.89 18.67
N ARG A 288 -8.96 15.43 17.61
CA ARG A 288 -9.61 15.61 16.30
C ARG A 288 -9.98 14.27 15.65
N ILE A 289 -9.15 13.25 15.81
CA ILE A 289 -9.45 11.87 15.37
C ILE A 289 -10.61 11.28 16.18
N GLY A 290 -10.70 11.64 17.45
CA GLY A 290 -11.75 11.23 18.37
C GLY A 290 -11.37 10.03 19.22
N TYR A 291 -11.99 9.93 20.40
CA TYR A 291 -11.69 8.89 21.39
C TYR A 291 -12.08 7.50 20.93
N GLN A 292 -13.21 7.39 20.22
CA GLN A 292 -13.61 6.13 19.59
C GLN A 292 -12.61 5.70 18.52
N GLY A 293 -12.07 6.66 17.74
CA GLY A 293 -11.05 6.37 16.75
C GLY A 293 -9.77 5.84 17.38
N LEU A 294 -9.33 6.42 18.49
CA LEU A 294 -8.20 5.91 19.28
C LEU A 294 -8.44 4.46 19.73
N LEU A 295 -9.61 4.16 20.30
CA LEU A 295 -9.96 2.80 20.72
C LEU A 295 -9.96 1.80 19.56
N GLU A 296 -10.34 2.25 18.37
CA GLU A 296 -10.37 1.45 17.14
C GLU A 296 -9.00 1.39 16.42
N GLY A 297 -7.94 1.94 17.03
CA GLY A 297 -6.57 1.86 16.53
C GLY A 297 -6.14 3.02 15.63
N ARG A 298 -6.98 4.05 15.43
CA ARG A 298 -6.61 5.26 14.67
C ARG A 298 -5.77 6.17 15.54
N LEU A 299 -4.46 6.10 15.37
CA LEU A 299 -3.48 6.95 16.05
C LEU A 299 -3.14 8.18 15.21
N SER A 300 -2.84 9.28 15.88
CA SER A 300 -2.28 10.48 15.27
C SER A 300 -0.87 10.23 14.71
N VAL A 301 -0.58 10.77 13.52
CA VAL A 301 0.76 10.82 12.91
C VAL A 301 1.82 11.47 13.80
N GLN A 302 1.41 12.24 14.82
CA GLN A 302 2.31 12.96 15.70
C GLN A 302 2.98 12.07 16.75
N TRP A 303 2.39 10.91 17.09
CA TRP A 303 2.88 10.09 18.22
C TRP A 303 4.23 9.42 17.93
N ALA A 304 4.43 8.93 16.71
CA ALA A 304 5.61 8.16 16.35
C ALA A 304 6.92 8.97 16.54
N ALA A 305 6.94 10.21 16.07
CA ALA A 305 8.11 11.09 16.19
C ALA A 305 8.46 11.40 17.66
N LEU A 306 7.45 11.56 18.52
CA LEU A 306 7.65 11.82 19.95
C LEU A 306 8.22 10.58 20.66
N GLN A 307 7.72 9.38 20.32
CA GLN A 307 8.23 8.14 20.85
C GLN A 307 9.67 7.88 20.37
N GLU A 308 9.99 8.18 19.12
CA GLU A 308 11.34 8.05 18.58
C GLU A 308 12.33 8.96 19.32
N GLN A 309 11.98 10.23 19.55
CA GLN A 309 12.79 11.16 20.34
C GLN A 309 13.09 10.62 21.75
N TYR A 310 12.09 10.05 22.40
CA TYR A 310 12.26 9.44 23.72
C TYR A 310 13.23 8.24 23.66
N LEU A 311 13.05 7.32 22.71
CA LEU A 311 13.93 6.16 22.55
C LEU A 311 15.38 6.57 22.26
N GLN A 312 15.60 7.58 21.41
CA GLN A 312 16.92 8.12 21.12
C GLN A 312 17.61 8.71 22.36
N SER A 313 16.86 9.46 23.19
CA SER A 313 17.40 10.01 24.44
C SER A 313 17.80 8.95 25.47
N ARG A 314 17.17 7.76 25.42
CA ARG A 314 17.54 6.61 26.26
C ARG A 314 18.71 5.81 25.71
N GLY A 315 18.82 5.68 24.39
CA GLY A 315 19.91 4.96 23.73
C GLY A 315 21.22 5.74 23.66
N SER A 316 21.21 7.03 23.99
CA SER A 316 22.40 7.90 24.08
C SER A 316 22.97 7.99 25.50
N GLN A 317 22.52 7.14 26.43
CA GLN A 317 23.03 7.00 27.81
C GLN A 317 23.81 5.71 27.99
#